data_AF-A0A2T3ASJ9-F1
#
_entry.id   AF-A0A2T3ASJ9-F1
#
_cell.length_a   1.000
_cell.length_b   1.000
_cell.length_c   1.000
_cell.angle_alpha   90.00
_cell.angle_beta   90.00
_cell.angle_gamma   90.00
#
_symmetry.space_group_name_H-M   'P 1'
#
loop_
_entity.id
_entity.type
_entity.pdbx_description
1 polymer ?
#
loop_
_entity_poly.entity_id
_entity_poly.type
_entity_poly.pdbx_seq_one_letter_code
_entity_poly.pdbx_strand_id
1 'polypeptide(L)'
;YRGPPSPEIDAAWLRIGLATPGIRLFEFDLKLLNKTDTSSRRLHRIPEEFGGGYLGMLEVFHLLHCLNSLRKATYKEYYIKEWKKAGERAMRVHNGPDHCIDMLREVLMCSADVTPLTFYDALDNPARKLPMPDFSTLHTCRNFDELLEWNANNDRAMKWDEMGLDLSDSHHVD
;
A
#
# COMPACT_ATOMS: atom_id res chain seq x y z
N TYR A 1 9.62 -10.47 -4.25
CA TYR A 1 8.39 -10.28 -3.46
C TYR A 1 8.15 -11.34 -2.38
N ARG A 2 8.43 -12.64 -2.61
CA ARG A 2 8.18 -13.74 -1.65
C ARG A 2 9.48 -14.26 -1.02
N GLY A 3 9.38 -14.82 0.18
CA GLY A 3 10.49 -15.45 0.91
C GLY A 3 10.80 -14.77 2.26
N PRO A 4 11.79 -15.28 3.01
CA PRO A 4 12.32 -14.61 4.21
C PRO A 4 12.76 -13.17 3.90
N PRO A 5 12.70 -12.24 4.85
CA PRO A 5 13.15 -10.86 4.66
C PRO A 5 14.55 -10.75 4.07
N SER A 6 14.72 -9.85 3.11
CA SER A 6 16.00 -9.47 2.53
C SER A 6 15.92 -8.04 1.97
N PRO A 7 17.06 -7.35 1.81
CA PRO A 7 17.09 -6.02 1.18
C PRO A 7 16.42 -5.99 -0.20
N GLU A 8 16.60 -7.04 -1.01
CA GLU A 8 16.02 -7.14 -2.35
C GLU A 8 14.50 -7.26 -2.30
N ILE A 9 13.97 -8.02 -1.34
CA ILE A 9 12.51 -8.14 -1.13
C ILE A 9 11.95 -6.81 -0.63
N ASP A 10 12.62 -6.16 0.30
CA ASP A 10 12.19 -4.86 0.84
C ASP A 10 12.18 -3.78 -0.25
N ALA A 11 13.21 -3.73 -1.10
CA ALA A 11 13.27 -2.82 -2.24
C ALA A 11 12.16 -3.11 -3.26
N ALA A 12 11.87 -4.38 -3.55
CA ALA A 12 10.81 -4.76 -4.47
C ALA A 12 9.42 -4.29 -3.98
N TRP A 13 9.13 -4.45 -2.69
CA TRP A 13 7.88 -3.97 -2.08
C TRP A 13 7.82 -2.45 -2.00
N LEU A 14 8.94 -1.80 -1.68
CA LEU A 14 9.02 -0.34 -1.61
C LEU A 14 8.68 0.30 -2.96
N ARG A 15 9.22 -0.26 -4.06
CA ARG A 15 9.00 0.21 -5.44
C ARG A 15 7.52 0.34 -5.79
N ILE A 16 6.68 -0.59 -5.36
CA ILE A 16 5.25 -0.65 -5.71
C ILE A 16 4.34 -0.07 -4.62
N GLY A 17 4.92 0.57 -3.61
CA GLY A 17 4.21 1.19 -2.48
C GLY A 17 4.73 2.60 -2.26
N LEU A 18 5.44 2.83 -1.16
CA LEU A 18 5.87 4.19 -0.76
C LEU A 18 6.84 4.88 -1.73
N ALA A 19 7.62 4.16 -2.54
CA ALA A 19 8.46 4.82 -3.55
C ALA A 19 7.67 5.29 -4.77
N THR A 20 6.38 4.93 -4.88
CA THR A 20 5.53 5.44 -5.95
C THR A 20 5.12 6.89 -5.63
N PRO A 21 5.28 7.84 -6.55
CA PRO A 21 4.88 9.24 -6.34
C PRO A 21 3.41 9.39 -5.98
N GLY A 22 3.11 10.41 -5.18
CA GLY A 22 1.73 10.87 -5.02
C GLY A 22 1.24 11.58 -6.28
N ILE A 23 -0.03 11.97 -6.28
CA ILE A 23 -0.63 12.80 -7.32
C ILE A 23 -1.17 14.09 -6.74
N ARG A 24 -1.04 15.19 -7.49
CA ARG A 24 -1.69 16.45 -7.19
C ARG A 24 -3.15 16.41 -7.61
N LEU A 25 -4.03 16.73 -6.67
CA LEU A 25 -5.45 16.97 -6.91
C LEU A 25 -5.76 18.46 -6.76
N PHE A 26 -6.78 18.91 -7.48
CA PHE A 26 -7.30 20.27 -7.40
C PHE A 26 -8.73 20.27 -6.85
N GLU A 27 -9.25 21.45 -6.54
CA GLU A 27 -10.63 21.64 -6.07
C GLU A 27 -11.68 20.99 -6.99
N PHE A 28 -11.44 21.01 -8.30
CA PHE A 28 -12.31 20.35 -9.27
C PHE A 28 -12.32 18.82 -9.07
N ASP A 29 -11.17 18.19 -8.85
CA ASP A 29 -11.08 16.76 -8.61
C ASP A 29 -11.80 16.37 -7.32
N LEU A 30 -11.65 17.17 -6.25
CA LEU A 30 -12.35 16.94 -4.99
C LEU A 30 -13.88 16.94 -5.16
N LYS A 31 -14.41 17.88 -5.95
CA LYS A 31 -15.84 17.93 -6.27
C LYS A 31 -16.31 16.67 -7.01
N LEU A 32 -15.53 16.17 -7.97
CA LEU A 32 -15.83 14.91 -8.67
C LEU A 32 -15.82 13.70 -7.73
N LEU A 33 -14.95 13.72 -6.72
CA LEU A 33 -14.84 12.69 -5.70
C LEU A 33 -15.84 12.85 -4.54
N ASN A 34 -16.75 13.82 -4.63
CA ASN A 34 -17.66 14.20 -3.54
C ASN A 34 -16.92 14.45 -2.21
N LYS A 35 -15.78 15.15 -2.29
CA LYS A 35 -14.95 15.59 -1.17
C LYS A 35 -14.95 17.10 -1.09
N THR A 36 -14.89 17.60 0.14
CA THR A 36 -14.78 19.02 0.43
C THR A 36 -13.76 19.19 1.55
N ASP A 37 -12.84 20.13 1.40
CA ASP A 37 -11.95 20.52 2.49
C ASP A 37 -12.74 21.35 3.51
N THR A 38 -12.83 20.87 4.75
CA THR A 38 -13.60 21.53 5.81
C THR A 38 -12.76 21.68 7.07
N SER A 39 -13.17 22.57 7.97
CA SER A 39 -12.50 22.75 9.26
C SER A 39 -12.50 21.48 10.12
N SER A 40 -13.53 20.64 10.02
CA SER A 40 -13.65 19.37 10.75
C SER A 40 -12.95 18.20 10.07
N ARG A 41 -12.66 18.30 8.77
CA ARG A 41 -11.95 17.27 8.00
C ARG A 41 -11.02 17.95 6.99
N ARG A 42 -9.92 18.50 7.51
CA ARG A 42 -8.92 19.18 6.68
C ARG A 42 -8.20 18.18 5.79
N LEU A 43 -8.22 18.43 4.49
CA LEU A 43 -7.41 17.67 3.53
C LEU A 43 -5.98 18.20 3.54
N HIS A 44 -5.02 17.33 3.25
CA HIS A 44 -3.61 17.71 3.19
C HIS A 44 -3.36 18.60 1.98
N ARG A 45 -2.93 19.84 2.22
CA ARG A 45 -2.61 20.82 1.18
C ARG A 45 -1.13 20.76 0.84
N ILE A 46 -0.83 20.74 -0.45
CA ILE A 46 0.54 20.84 -0.96
C ILE A 46 1.02 22.28 -0.73
N PRO A 47 2.29 22.50 -0.32
CA PRO A 47 2.81 23.85 -0.12
C PRO A 47 2.72 24.72 -1.38
N GLU A 48 2.47 26.02 -1.21
CA GLU A 48 2.27 26.97 -2.31
C GLU A 48 3.55 27.14 -3.16
N GLU A 49 4.74 26.99 -2.56
CA GLU A 49 6.02 27.02 -3.28
C GLU A 49 6.17 25.87 -4.28
N PHE A 50 5.44 24.77 -4.08
CA PHE A 50 5.35 23.65 -5.03
C PHE A 50 4.11 23.74 -5.94
N GLY A 51 3.37 24.84 -5.89
CA GLY A 51 2.22 25.12 -6.75
C GLY A 51 0.87 24.66 -6.22
N GLY A 52 0.77 24.39 -4.91
CA GLY A 52 -0.50 24.19 -4.21
C GLY A 52 -1.30 22.96 -4.65
N GLY A 53 -2.56 22.92 -4.20
CA GLY A 53 -3.47 21.79 -4.41
C GLY A 53 -3.53 20.83 -3.22
N TYR A 54 -3.94 19.60 -3.49
CA TYR A 54 -4.17 18.57 -2.47
C TYR A 54 -3.40 17.32 -2.79
N LEU A 55 -2.88 16.68 -1.73
CA LEU A 55 -2.28 15.36 -1.85
C LEU A 55 -3.34 14.31 -2.18
N GLY A 56 -3.09 13.54 -3.23
CA GLY A 56 -3.76 12.30 -3.55
C GLY A 56 -2.77 11.17 -3.79
N MET A 57 -3.29 9.95 -3.84
CA MET A 57 -2.57 8.74 -4.23
C MET A 57 -3.57 7.77 -4.84
N LEU A 58 -3.15 6.98 -5.83
CA LEU A 58 -3.96 5.85 -6.25
C LEU A 58 -4.01 4.81 -5.13
N GLU A 59 -5.22 4.43 -4.75
CA GLU A 59 -5.47 3.57 -3.58
C GLU A 59 -4.64 2.28 -3.58
N VAL A 60 -4.40 1.67 -4.74
CA VAL A 60 -3.59 0.45 -4.89
C VAL A 60 -2.20 0.54 -4.23
N PHE A 61 -1.53 1.69 -4.32
CA PHE A 61 -0.19 1.85 -3.73
C PHE A 61 -0.25 1.95 -2.20
N HIS A 62 -1.33 2.52 -1.65
CA HIS A 62 -1.58 2.53 -0.22
C HIS A 62 -1.92 1.12 0.30
N LEU A 63 -2.74 0.36 -0.44
CA LEU A 63 -3.06 -1.04 -0.11
C LEU A 63 -1.80 -1.93 -0.15
N LEU A 64 -0.90 -1.73 -1.12
CA LEU A 64 0.36 -2.46 -1.20
C LEU A 64 1.31 -2.09 -0.06
N HIS A 65 1.35 -0.83 0.37
CA HIS A 65 2.05 -0.41 1.58
C HIS A 65 1.48 -1.09 2.84
N CYS A 66 0.16 -1.13 2.99
CA CYS A 66 -0.50 -1.82 4.09
C CYS A 66 -0.20 -3.32 4.10
N LEU A 67 -0.27 -3.98 2.93
CA LEU A 67 0.06 -5.39 2.79
C LEU A 67 1.53 -5.67 3.13
N ASN A 68 2.45 -4.81 2.69
CA ASN A 68 3.87 -4.92 3.05
C ASN A 68 4.07 -4.73 4.57
N SER A 69 3.31 -3.83 5.21
CA SER A 69 3.37 -3.63 6.65
C SER A 69 2.92 -4.89 7.41
N LEU A 70 1.86 -5.56 6.95
CA LEU A 70 1.43 -6.86 7.47
C LEU A 70 2.47 -7.97 7.21
N ARG A 71 3.10 -8.00 6.04
CA ARG A 71 4.22 -8.91 5.75
C ARG A 71 5.37 -8.68 6.74
N LYS A 72 5.78 -7.44 6.99
CA LYS A 72 6.83 -7.14 7.98
C LYS A 72 6.42 -7.57 9.39
N ALA A 73 5.13 -7.45 9.73
CA ALA A 73 4.59 -7.90 11.02
C ALA A 73 4.78 -9.41 11.27
N THR A 74 4.78 -10.25 10.23
CA THR A 74 5.04 -11.70 10.37
C THR A 74 6.51 -12.06 10.58
N TYR A 75 7.43 -11.10 10.46
CA TYR A 75 8.87 -11.26 10.67
C TYR A 75 9.40 -10.29 11.73
N LYS A 76 8.69 -10.22 12.86
CA LYS A 76 8.97 -9.28 13.95
C LYS A 76 10.44 -9.25 14.36
N GLU A 77 11.08 -10.40 14.51
CA GLU A 77 12.46 -10.51 14.98
C GLU A 77 13.44 -9.82 14.02
N TYR A 78 13.17 -9.84 12.73
CA TYR A 78 13.98 -9.19 11.71
C TYR A 78 13.78 -7.66 11.74
N TYR A 79 12.54 -7.19 11.82
CA TYR A 79 12.20 -5.77 11.70
C TYR A 79 12.17 -5.00 13.04
N ILE A 80 12.36 -5.66 14.19
CA ILE A 80 12.25 -5.03 15.52
C ILE A 80 13.23 -3.86 15.71
N LYS A 81 14.40 -3.90 15.08
CA LYS A 81 15.38 -2.81 15.15
C LYS A 81 14.90 -1.58 14.39
N GLU A 82 14.37 -1.77 13.17
CA GLU A 82 13.77 -0.70 12.37
C GLU A 82 12.61 -0.05 13.13
N TRP A 83 11.71 -0.84 13.71
CA TRP A 83 10.56 -0.32 14.46
C TRP A 83 10.95 0.42 15.74
N LYS A 84 12.01 -0.03 16.43
CA LYS A 84 12.54 0.68 17.60
C LYS A 84 13.16 2.02 17.20
N LYS A 85 13.89 2.08 16.07
CA LYS A 85 14.47 3.31 15.53
C LYS A 85 13.38 4.33 15.15
N ALA A 86 12.31 3.86 14.51
CA ALA A 86 11.18 4.70 14.09
C ALA A 86 10.34 5.25 15.27
N GLY A 87 10.58 4.75 16.50
CA GLY A 87 9.92 5.17 17.72
C GLY A 87 8.48 4.67 17.86
N GLU A 88 7.93 4.79 19.07
CA GLU A 88 6.54 4.39 19.34
C GLU A 88 5.52 5.14 18.48
N ARG A 89 5.86 6.33 17.98
CA ARG A 89 4.98 7.12 17.12
C ARG A 89 4.87 6.51 15.73
N ALA A 90 5.95 6.06 15.08
CA ALA A 90 5.83 5.38 13.78
C ALA A 90 5.07 4.05 13.88
N MET A 91 5.25 3.31 14.99
CA MET A 91 4.47 2.11 15.31
C MET A 91 2.97 2.40 15.49
N ARG A 92 2.59 3.62 15.92
CA ARG A 92 1.19 4.05 16.14
C ARG A 92 0.58 4.84 14.99
N VAL A 93 1.36 5.60 14.21
CA VAL A 93 0.90 6.44 13.09
C VAL A 93 0.44 5.59 11.91
N HIS A 94 1.01 4.40 11.75
CA HIS A 94 0.41 3.33 10.95
C HIS A 94 -0.68 2.55 11.73
N ASN A 95 -1.54 3.22 12.52
CA ASN A 95 -2.79 2.70 13.13
C ASN A 95 -2.87 1.17 13.42
N GLY A 96 -1.80 0.57 13.94
CA GLY A 96 -1.67 -0.89 14.03
C GLY A 96 -1.94 -1.67 12.73
N PRO A 97 -1.86 -3.01 12.78
CA PRO A 97 -2.34 -3.86 11.69
C PRO A 97 -3.84 -3.66 11.38
N ASP A 98 -4.62 -3.10 12.32
CA ASP A 98 -6.08 -3.06 12.23
C ASP A 98 -6.61 -2.20 11.07
N HIS A 99 -6.08 -0.99 10.85
CA HIS A 99 -6.51 -0.17 9.70
C HIS A 99 -6.05 -0.77 8.36
N CYS A 100 -4.86 -1.40 8.34
CA CYS A 100 -4.36 -2.11 7.15
C CYS A 100 -5.31 -3.25 6.80
N ILE A 101 -5.71 -4.03 7.82
CA ILE A 101 -6.66 -5.14 7.69
C ILE A 101 -8.01 -4.61 7.21
N ASP A 102 -8.50 -3.52 7.79
CA ASP A 102 -9.82 -2.98 7.45
C ASP A 102 -9.88 -2.44 6.02
N MET A 103 -8.87 -1.68 5.56
CA MET A 103 -8.83 -1.22 4.16
C MET A 103 -8.71 -2.39 3.17
N LEU A 104 -7.87 -3.39 3.47
CA LEU A 104 -7.78 -4.59 2.63
C LEU A 104 -9.12 -5.34 2.60
N ARG A 105 -9.81 -5.46 3.74
CA ARG A 105 -11.16 -6.03 3.81
C ARG A 105 -12.13 -5.26 2.93
N GLU A 106 -12.17 -3.92 3.04
CA GLU A 106 -13.09 -3.08 2.25
C GLU A 106 -12.88 -3.26 0.75
N VAL A 107 -11.63 -3.27 0.29
CA VAL A 107 -11.32 -3.44 -1.13
C VAL A 107 -11.61 -4.86 -1.62
N LEU A 108 -11.33 -5.88 -0.82
CA LEU A 108 -11.71 -7.27 -1.15
C LEU A 108 -13.23 -7.44 -1.24
N MET A 109 -14.00 -6.79 -0.35
CA MET A 109 -15.47 -6.80 -0.41
C MET A 109 -16.04 -5.94 -1.53
N CYS A 110 -15.37 -4.85 -1.89
CA CYS A 110 -15.76 -3.97 -2.98
C CYS A 110 -15.51 -4.62 -4.35
N SER A 111 -14.34 -5.23 -4.53
CA SER A 111 -13.99 -5.94 -5.76
C SER A 111 -14.72 -7.28 -5.90
N ALA A 112 -14.94 -7.98 -4.78
CA ALA A 112 -15.71 -9.22 -4.68
C ALA A 112 -15.47 -10.20 -5.83
N ASP A 113 -14.20 -10.60 -6.02
CA ASP A 113 -13.83 -11.51 -7.12
C ASP A 113 -14.64 -12.82 -7.06
N VAL A 114 -15.42 -13.07 -8.11
CA VAL A 114 -16.33 -14.22 -8.23
C VAL A 114 -15.69 -15.42 -8.92
N THR A 115 -14.39 -15.39 -9.20
CA THR A 115 -13.66 -16.50 -9.82
C THR A 115 -13.69 -17.74 -8.90
N PRO A 116 -14.27 -18.88 -9.35
CA PRO A 116 -14.36 -20.06 -8.50
C PRO A 116 -12.97 -20.61 -8.14
N LEU A 117 -12.75 -20.83 -6.85
CA LEU A 117 -11.57 -21.52 -6.34
C LEU A 117 -11.82 -23.03 -6.35
N THR A 118 -10.99 -23.78 -7.08
CA THR A 118 -10.99 -25.24 -7.05
C THR A 118 -10.15 -25.76 -5.88
N PHE A 119 -10.30 -27.05 -5.58
CA PHE A 119 -9.57 -27.70 -4.50
C PHE A 119 -8.99 -29.03 -4.99
N TYR A 120 -7.81 -29.39 -4.46
CA TYR A 120 -7.16 -30.67 -4.71
C TYR A 120 -6.97 -31.47 -3.42
N ASP A 121 -7.03 -32.80 -3.52
CA ASP A 121 -6.72 -33.67 -2.40
C ASP A 121 -5.20 -33.71 -2.16
N ALA A 122 -4.79 -33.66 -0.89
CA ALA A 122 -3.39 -33.78 -0.48
C ALA A 122 -2.93 -35.25 -0.53
N LEU A 123 -2.98 -35.87 -1.72
CA LEU A 123 -2.73 -37.29 -1.95
C LEU A 123 -1.31 -37.73 -1.54
N ASP A 124 -0.38 -36.80 -1.46
CA ASP A 124 1.02 -36.98 -1.06
C ASP A 124 1.26 -36.82 0.44
N ASN A 125 0.27 -36.36 1.21
CA ASN A 125 0.38 -36.17 2.66
C ASN A 125 -0.80 -36.83 3.39
N PRO A 126 -0.69 -38.11 3.78
CA PRO A 126 -1.77 -38.85 4.44
C PRO A 126 -2.17 -38.28 5.82
N ALA A 127 -1.35 -37.43 6.43
CA ALA A 127 -1.70 -36.74 7.68
C ALA A 127 -2.66 -35.55 7.45
N ARG A 128 -2.74 -35.04 6.21
CA ARG A 128 -3.59 -33.89 5.87
C ARG A 128 -4.93 -34.38 5.33
N LYS A 129 -5.97 -34.25 6.17
CA LYS A 129 -7.31 -34.78 5.91
C LYS A 129 -8.26 -33.81 5.18
N LEU A 130 -7.81 -32.58 4.89
CA LEU A 130 -8.62 -31.55 4.25
C LEU A 130 -8.07 -31.24 2.86
N PRO A 131 -8.95 -30.97 1.87
CA PRO A 131 -8.52 -30.57 0.54
C PRO A 131 -7.87 -29.18 0.58
N MET A 132 -6.97 -28.94 -0.35
CA MET A 132 -6.18 -27.71 -0.44
C MET A 132 -6.73 -26.81 -1.53
N PRO A 133 -6.83 -25.49 -1.29
CA PRO A 133 -7.23 -24.55 -2.34
C PRO A 133 -6.18 -24.51 -3.45
N ASP A 134 -6.63 -24.57 -4.70
CA ASP A 134 -5.80 -24.28 -5.86
C ASP A 134 -5.87 -22.78 -6.17
N PHE A 135 -4.80 -22.06 -5.79
CA PHE A 135 -4.69 -20.62 -6.05
C PHE A 135 -4.36 -20.28 -7.51
N SER A 136 -4.27 -21.27 -8.39
CA SER A 136 -3.95 -21.10 -9.82
C SER A 136 -5.22 -20.79 -10.63
N THR A 137 -5.96 -19.78 -10.22
CA THR A 137 -7.20 -19.34 -10.85
C THR A 137 -6.94 -18.31 -11.95
N LEU A 138 -7.79 -18.31 -12.98
CA LEU A 138 -7.70 -17.34 -14.08
C LEU A 138 -8.40 -16.04 -13.68
N HIS A 139 -7.65 -14.94 -13.68
CA HIS A 139 -8.18 -13.60 -13.39
C HIS A 139 -7.96 -12.65 -14.57
N THR A 140 -8.82 -11.64 -14.70
CA THR A 140 -8.58 -10.49 -15.58
C THR A 140 -8.06 -9.33 -14.74
N CYS A 141 -6.82 -8.92 -14.98
CA CYS A 141 -6.16 -7.86 -14.22
C CYS A 141 -5.98 -6.60 -15.07
N ARG A 142 -5.84 -5.44 -14.40
CA ARG A 142 -5.23 -4.27 -15.04
C ARG A 142 -3.75 -4.54 -15.30
N ASN A 143 -3.18 -3.95 -16.34
CA ASN A 143 -1.73 -3.97 -16.52
C ASN A 143 -1.09 -3.11 -15.43
N PHE A 144 -0.49 -3.76 -14.43
CA PHE A 144 0.07 -3.06 -13.27
C PHE A 144 1.33 -2.27 -13.60
N ASP A 145 2.15 -2.77 -14.54
CA ASP A 145 3.38 -2.08 -14.94
C ASP A 145 3.06 -0.78 -15.68
N GLU A 146 2.08 -0.80 -16.58
CA GLU A 146 1.58 0.41 -17.24
C GLU A 146 0.96 1.40 -16.25
N LEU A 147 0.23 0.91 -15.24
CA LEU A 147 -0.33 1.77 -14.19
C LEU A 147 0.78 2.45 -13.36
N LEU A 148 1.81 1.69 -13.01
CA LEU A 148 2.97 2.18 -12.26
C LEU A 148 3.72 3.23 -13.07
N GLU A 149 3.98 2.96 -14.34
CA GLU A 149 4.63 3.90 -15.26
C GLU A 149 3.81 5.18 -15.47
N TRP A 150 2.50 5.03 -15.69
CA TRP A 150 1.60 6.17 -15.83
C TRP A 150 1.55 7.02 -14.56
N ASN A 151 1.48 6.41 -13.38
CA ASN A 151 1.45 7.17 -12.12
C ASN A 151 2.74 7.95 -11.90
N ALA A 152 3.88 7.36 -12.25
CA ALA A 152 5.19 8.00 -12.06
C ALA A 152 5.45 9.16 -13.04
N ASN A 153 4.86 9.12 -14.24
CA ASN A 153 5.24 10.01 -15.35
C ASN A 153 4.12 10.94 -15.82
N ASN A 154 2.94 10.93 -15.20
CA ASN A 154 1.89 11.89 -15.55
C ASN A 154 2.19 13.30 -15.02
N ASP A 155 1.50 14.29 -15.56
CA ASP A 155 1.65 15.72 -15.26
C ASP A 155 1.24 16.11 -13.82
N ARG A 156 0.58 15.22 -13.10
CA ARG A 156 0.17 15.40 -11.70
C ARG A 156 1.08 14.67 -10.71
N ALA A 157 2.02 13.86 -11.17
CA ALA A 157 2.94 13.14 -10.30
C ALA A 157 3.79 14.12 -9.49
N MET A 158 3.92 13.90 -8.18
CA MET A 158 4.88 14.63 -7.36
C MET A 158 5.58 13.74 -6.34
N LYS A 159 6.79 14.15 -5.97
CA LYS A 159 7.53 13.50 -4.90
C LYS A 159 6.93 13.87 -3.54
N TRP A 160 7.14 13.00 -2.57
CA TRP A 160 6.57 13.14 -1.23
C TRP A 160 7.08 14.38 -0.48
N ASP A 161 8.36 14.72 -0.64
CA ASP A 161 8.99 15.90 -0.06
C ASP A 161 8.39 17.20 -0.60
N GLU A 162 8.11 17.26 -1.91
CA GLU A 162 7.40 18.38 -2.56
C GLU A 162 5.94 18.50 -2.08
N MET A 163 5.38 17.44 -1.50
CA MET A 163 4.05 17.45 -0.89
C MET A 163 4.10 17.81 0.60
N GLY A 164 5.26 18.20 1.13
CA GLY A 164 5.45 18.51 2.55
C GLY A 164 5.51 17.28 3.45
N LEU A 165 5.82 16.11 2.88
CA LEU A 165 5.96 14.85 3.59
C LEU A 165 7.42 14.38 3.54
N ASP A 166 8.11 14.50 4.66
CA ASP A 166 9.44 13.91 4.80
C ASP A 166 9.33 12.41 5.13
N LEU A 167 9.53 11.58 4.12
CA LEU A 167 9.62 10.13 4.28
C LEU A 167 11.07 9.66 4.53
N SER A 168 12.05 10.55 4.63
CA SER A 168 13.43 10.17 4.97
C SER A 168 13.55 9.69 6.43
N ASP A 169 12.73 10.23 7.34
CA ASP A 169 12.63 9.78 8.73
C ASP A 169 12.01 8.38 8.90
N SER A 170 11.26 7.88 7.90
CA SER A 170 10.79 6.49 7.86
C SER A 170 11.78 5.53 7.18
N HIS A 171 12.88 6.06 6.62
CA HIS A 171 13.84 5.34 5.80
C HIS A 171 15.32 5.53 6.20
N HIS A 172 15.65 6.23 7.29
CA HIS A 172 17.00 6.25 7.85
C HIS A 172 17.36 4.92 8.55
N VAL A 173 17.68 3.94 7.71
CA VAL A 173 18.51 2.77 8.02
C VAL A 173 19.85 3.00 7.32
N ASP A 174 20.67 3.87 7.91
CA ASP A 174 22.12 3.64 7.90
C ASP A 174 22.45 2.54 8.94
#